data_AF-A0A2P1PYK7-F1
#
_entry.id   AF-A0A2P1PYK7-F1
#
_cell.length_a   1.000
_cell.length_b   1.000
_cell.length_c   1.000
_cell.angle_alpha   90.00
_cell.angle_beta   90.00
_cell.angle_gamma   90.00
#
_symmetry.space_group_name_H-M   'P 1'
#
loop_
_entity.id
_entity.type
_entity.pdbx_description
1 polymer ?
#
loop_
_entity_poly.entity_id
_entity_poly.type
_entity_poly.pdbx_seq_one_letter_code
_entity_poly.pdbx_strand_id
1 'polypeptide(L)' 'MQRWVKLPNGNVIDANRVMLITKPESYPKMDDDGNDGFEWAVTIGTGFSRDTQVMVTGTKDEIALVIKNLIGAGS' A
#
# COMPACT_ATOMS: atom_id res chain seq x y z
N MET A 1 -17.07 -13.86 0.70
CA MET A 1 -15.97 -14.21 -0.22
C MET A 1 -14.73 -13.49 0.28
N GLN A 2 -13.62 -14.20 0.50
CA GLN A 2 -12.38 -13.57 0.94
C GLN A 2 -11.73 -12.82 -0.23
N ARG A 3 -11.22 -11.60 0.00
CA ARG A 3 -10.74 -10.71 -1.07
C ARG A 3 -9.25 -10.45 -0.90
N TRP A 4 -8.42 -11.20 -1.59
CA TRP A 4 -6.97 -11.07 -1.53
C TRP A 4 -6.47 -9.97 -2.46
N VAL A 5 -5.65 -9.06 -1.93
CA VAL A 5 -4.99 -7.99 -2.70
C VAL A 5 -3.49 -8.18 -2.60
N LYS A 6 -2.81 -8.19 -3.75
CA LYS A 6 -1.36 -8.27 -3.84
C LYS A 6 -0.74 -6.89 -3.61
N LEU A 7 0.30 -6.85 -2.79
CA LEU A 7 1.10 -5.67 -2.51
C LEU A 7 2.32 -5.61 -3.45
N PRO A 8 2.93 -4.43 -3.66
CA PRO A 8 4.11 -4.26 -4.52
C PRO A 8 5.30 -5.13 -4.08
N ASN A 9 5.49 -5.30 -2.78
CA ASN A 9 6.52 -6.17 -2.20
C ASN A 9 6.22 -7.68 -2.34
N GLY A 10 5.18 -8.07 -3.07
CA GLY A 10 4.81 -9.47 -3.31
C GLY A 10 3.93 -10.11 -2.24
N ASN A 11 3.76 -9.48 -1.07
CA ASN A 11 2.86 -9.96 -0.03
C ASN A 11 1.39 -9.86 -0.47
N VAL A 12 0.52 -10.58 0.25
CA VAL A 12 -0.94 -10.53 0.03
C VAL A 12 -1.65 -10.19 1.32
N ILE A 13 -2.69 -9.35 1.23
CA ILE A 13 -3.53 -8.99 2.38
C ILE A 13 -5.00 -9.25 2.07
N ASP A 14 -5.76 -9.61 3.11
CA ASP A 14 -7.21 -9.74 3.02
C ASP A 14 -7.85 -8.36 3.13
N ALA A 15 -8.36 -7.85 2.01
CA ALA A 15 -8.97 -6.54 1.90
C ALA A 15 -10.29 -6.42 2.68
N ASN A 16 -10.87 -7.52 3.16
CA ASN A 16 -12.03 -7.48 4.07
C ASN A 16 -11.63 -7.22 5.53
N ARG A 17 -10.33 -7.29 5.85
CA ARG A 17 -9.79 -7.01 7.19
C ARG A 17 -9.13 -5.64 7.30
N VAL A 18 -9.07 -4.87 6.23
CA VAL A 18 -8.46 -3.53 6.26
C VAL A 18 -9.33 -2.59 7.07
N MET A 19 -8.75 -2.03 8.13
CA MET A 19 -9.39 -1.10 9.07
C MET A 19 -8.88 0.33 8.90
N LEU A 20 -7.66 0.51 8.39
CA LEU A 20 -7.02 1.80 8.21
C LEU A 20 -6.22 1.81 6.92
N ILE A 21 -6.36 2.89 6.16
CA ILE A 21 -5.48 3.27 5.06
C ILE A 21 -5.08 4.72 5.33
N THR A 22 -3.80 5.00 5.51
CA THR A 22 -3.34 6.37 5.72
C THR A 22 -3.34 7.15 4.41
N LYS A 23 -3.18 8.47 4.52
CA LYS A 23 -2.82 9.28 3.37
C LYS A 23 -1.50 8.75 2.78
N PRO A 24 -1.38 8.59 1.45
CA PRO A 24 -0.11 8.28 0.82
C PRO A 24 0.88 9.42 1.00
N GLU A 25 2.11 9.08 1.33
CA GLU A 25 3.23 10.00 1.46
C GLU A 25 4.27 9.72 0.38
N SER A 26 5.02 10.74 -0.01
CA SER A 26 6.09 10.63 -1.02
C SER A 26 7.40 11.14 -0.45
N TYR A 27 8.50 10.50 -0.80
CA TYR A 27 9.85 10.92 -0.41
C TYR A 27 10.82 10.81 -1.60
N PRO A 28 11.85 11.66 -1.64
CA PRO A 28 12.92 11.52 -2.63
C PRO A 28 13.62 10.17 -2.48
N LYS A 29 13.90 9.53 -3.61
CA LYS A 29 14.68 8.29 -3.69
C LYS A 29 15.56 8.36 -4.92
N MET A 30 16.79 7.89 -4.80
CA MET A 30 17.67 7.68 -5.94
C MET A 30 17.40 6.28 -6.50
N ASP A 31 17.14 6.18 -7.80
CA ASP A 31 16.98 4.87 -8.44
C ASP A 31 18.34 4.14 -8.61
N ASP A 32 18.30 2.90 -9.08
CA ASP A 32 19.49 2.06 -9.23
C ASP A 32 20.47 2.61 -10.29
N ASP A 33 19.99 3.48 -11.19
CA ASP A 33 20.77 4.14 -12.25
C ASP A 33 21.31 5.51 -11.80
N GLY A 34 21.02 5.93 -10.57
CA GLY A 34 21.47 7.18 -9.98
C GLY A 34 20.66 8.41 -10.39
N ASN A 35 19.45 8.24 -10.91
CA ASN A 35 18.54 9.35 -11.18
C ASN A 35 17.71 9.70 -9.96
N ASP A 36 17.33 10.98 -9.88
CA ASP A 36 16.36 11.46 -8.91
C ASP A 36 14.98 10.89 -9.21
N GLY A 37 14.38 10.26 -8.21
CA GLY A 37 13.05 9.70 -8.25
C GLY A 37 12.24 10.00 -6.99
N PHE A 38 11.00 9.53 -7.00
CA PHE A 38 10.10 9.59 -5.85
C PHE A 38 9.58 8.21 -5.54
N GLU A 39 9.67 7.80 -4.29
CA GLU A 39 8.98 6.63 -3.78
C GLU A 39 7.77 7.05 -2.96
N TRP A 40 6.72 6.26 -3.05
CA TRP A 40 5.46 6.49 -2.36
C TRP A 40 5.28 5.43 -1.29
N ALA A 41 4.71 5.81 -0.15
CA ALA A 41 4.37 4.91 0.93
C ALA A 41 2.92 5.11 1.40
N VAL A 42 2.28 4.02 1.79
CA VAL A 42 0.99 4.02 2.48
C VAL A 42 1.03 3.04 3.64
N THR A 43 0.50 3.42 4.79
CA THR A 43 0.33 2.51 5.93
C THR A 43 -1.05 1.88 5.85
N ILE A 44 -1.08 0.54 5.93
CA ILE A 44 -2.30 -0.26 5.92
C ILE A 44 -2.40 -1.00 7.24
N GLY A 45 -3.51 -0.81 7.94
CA GLY A 45 -3.84 -1.55 9.16
C GLY A 45 -4.90 -2.61 8.88
N THR A 46 -4.63 -3.87 9.25
CA THR A 46 -5.59 -4.98 9.20
C THR A 46 -6.24 -5.29 10.55
N GLY A 47 -5.93 -4.47 11.56
CA GLY A 47 -6.34 -4.61 12.94
C GLY A 47 -5.96 -3.36 13.75
N PHE A 48 -6.41 -3.29 15.01
CA PHE A 48 -6.07 -2.18 15.92
C PHE A 48 -4.73 -2.36 16.65
N SER A 49 -4.20 -3.58 16.71
CA SER A 49 -2.87 -3.83 17.26
C SER A 49 -1.77 -3.24 16.37
N ARG A 50 -0.65 -2.85 16.96
CA ARG A 50 0.49 -2.31 16.21
C ARG A 50 1.08 -3.33 15.22
N ASP A 51 1.07 -4.60 15.58
CA ASP A 51 1.64 -5.69 14.78
C ASP A 51 0.80 -6.04 13.54
N THR A 52 -0.40 -5.46 13.43
CA THR A 52 -1.30 -5.62 12.28
C THR A 52 -1.22 -4.44 11.31
N GLN A 53 -0.22 -3.58 11.46
CA GLN A 53 0.07 -2.46 10.56
C GLN A 53 1.27 -2.79 9.68
N VAL A 54 1.16 -2.50 8.38
CA VAL A 54 2.23 -2.67 7.41
C VAL A 54 2.42 -1.39 6.60
N MET A 55 3.66 -0.97 6.43
CA MET A 55 4.02 0.07 5.49
C MET A 55 4.26 -0.54 4.12
N VAL A 56 3.57 -0.05 3.11
CA VAL A 56 3.70 -0.49 1.73
C VAL A 56 4.35 0.64 0.95
N THR A 57 5.48 0.33 0.31
CA THR A 57 6.20 1.27 -0.55
C THR A 57 6.15 0.83 -2.00
N GLY A 58 6.30 1.79 -2.91
CA GLY A 58 6.36 1.53 -4.35
C GLY A 58 6.29 2.82 -5.16
N THR A 59 6.10 2.66 -6.47
CA THR A 59 5.81 3.78 -7.37
C THR A 59 4.43 4.38 -7.07
N LYS A 60 4.20 5.60 -7.56
CA LYS A 60 2.90 6.28 -7.44
C LYS A 60 1.75 5.42 -7.97
N ASP A 61 1.95 4.78 -9.11
CA ASP A 61 0.91 4.00 -9.79
C ASP A 61 0.62 2.68 -9.06
N GLU A 62 1.65 2.04 -8.51
CA GLU A 62 1.47 0.85 -7.67
C GLU A 62 0.68 1.15 -6.40
N ILE A 63 1.01 2.23 -5.69
CA ILE A 63 0.29 2.64 -4.49
C ILE A 63 -1.16 3.03 -4.83
N ALA A 64 -1.38 3.77 -5.90
CA ALA A 64 -2.72 4.12 -6.37
C ALA A 64 -3.56 2.87 -6.71
N LEU A 65 -2.95 1.88 -7.35
CA LEU A 65 -3.59 0.61 -7.68
C LEU A 65 -3.96 -0.19 -6.42
N VAL A 66 -3.07 -0.28 -5.43
CA VAL A 66 -3.37 -0.93 -4.14
C VAL A 66 -4.57 -0.25 -3.48
N ILE A 67 -4.56 1.08 -3.37
CA ILE A 67 -5.64 1.82 -2.73
C ILE A 67 -6.96 1.63 -3.48
N LYS A 68 -6.93 1.70 -4.81
CA LYS A 68 -8.12 1.42 -5.65
C LYS A 68 -8.64 0.00 -5.42
N ASN A 69 -7.78 -1.00 -5.34
CA ASN A 69 -8.19 -2.38 -5.11
C ASN A 69 -8.74 -2.60 -3.70
N LEU A 70 -8.26 -1.85 -2.70
CA LEU A 70 -8.78 -1.91 -1.33
C LEU A 70 -10.14 -1.20 -1.22
N ILE A 71 -10.27 0.02 -1.75
CA ILE A 71 -11.46 0.85 -1.65
C ILE A 71 -12.56 0.41 -2.63
N GLY A 72 -12.20 0.07 -3.86
CA GLY A 72 -13.10 -0.13 -5.01
C GLY A 72 -14.04 -1.34 -4.97
N ALA A 73 -14.25 -1.97 -3.81
CA ALA A 73 -15.39 -2.87 -3.60
C ALA A 73 -16.54 -2.23 -2.80
N GLY A 74 -16.46 -0.93 -2.49
CA GLY A 74 -17.53 -0.18 -1.82
C GLY A 74 -18.48 0.57 -2.76
N SER A 75 -18.38 0.39 -4.07
CA SER A 75 -19.16 1.10 -5.10
C SER A 75 -19.59 0.18 -6.22
#